data_AF-A0A4Q5TGV0-F1
#
_entry.id   AF-A0A4Q5TGV0-F1
#
_cell.length_a   1.000
_cell.length_b   1.000
_cell.length_c   1.000
_cell.angle_alpha   90.00
_cell.angle_beta   90.00
_cell.angle_gamma   90.00
#
_symmetry.space_group_name_H-M   'P 1'
#
loop_
_entity.id
_entity.type
_entity.pdbx_description
1 polymer ?
#
loop_
_entity_poly.entity_id
_entity_poly.type
_entity_poly.pdbx_seq_one_letter_code
_entity_poly.pdbx_strand_id
1 'polypeptide(L)'
;TIAETSWVENKLVFDDESFEEIAKKMERWYGVSIRFKNEKIKNEKITGVFEKETVWQALTALQETTQFHFTSKNNSILITE
;
A
#
# COMPACT_ATOMS: atom_id res chain seq x y z
N THR A 1 -16.70 -6.75 -18.48
CA THR A 1 -16.68 -5.28 -18.61
C THR A 1 -15.31 -4.81 -18.21
N ILE A 2 -14.56 -4.34 -19.20
CA ILE A 2 -13.23 -3.70 -19.18
C ILE A 2 -12.66 -3.30 -17.81
N ALA A 3 -11.70 -4.08 -17.32
CA ALA A 3 -10.73 -3.67 -16.30
C ALA A 3 -9.60 -2.89 -17.00
N GLU A 4 -9.93 -1.74 -17.58
CA GLU A 4 -8.98 -0.86 -18.25
C GLU A 4 -8.54 0.26 -17.30
N THR A 5 -7.29 0.16 -16.84
CA THR A 5 -6.35 1.28 -16.75
C THR A 5 -6.93 2.60 -16.23
N SER A 6 -7.30 2.67 -14.96
CA SER A 6 -7.46 3.97 -14.28
C SER A 6 -6.16 4.35 -13.57
N TRP A 7 -5.11 4.57 -14.35
CA TRP A 7 -3.93 5.35 -13.93
C TRP A 7 -4.07 6.83 -14.32
N VAL A 8 -5.30 7.28 -14.65
CA VAL A 8 -5.58 8.56 -15.32
C VAL A 8 -6.16 9.62 -14.39
N GLU A 9 -6.60 9.25 -13.19
CA GLU A 9 -6.83 10.19 -12.10
C GLU A 9 -5.70 9.98 -11.10
N ASN A 10 -5.27 11.03 -10.39
CA ASN A 10 -4.36 10.89 -9.25
C ASN A 10 -5.08 10.05 -8.17
N LYS A 11 -5.18 8.74 -8.38
CA LYS A 11 -5.76 7.78 -7.46
C LYS A 11 -5.17 6.39 -7.67
N LEU A 12 -4.61 5.84 -6.61
CA LEU A 12 -4.17 4.46 -6.48
C LEU A 12 -5.34 3.66 -5.95
N VAL A 13 -5.98 2.89 -6.82
CA VAL A 13 -7.07 1.97 -6.46
C VAL A 13 -6.52 0.55 -6.42
N PHE A 14 -6.79 -0.17 -5.34
CA PHE A 14 -6.45 -1.59 -5.20
C PHE A 14 -7.64 -2.30 -4.56
N ASP A 15 -8.06 -3.39 -5.20
CA ASP A 15 -9.24 -4.17 -4.85
C ASP A 15 -8.85 -5.64 -4.76
N ASP A 16 -8.98 -6.23 -3.57
CA ASP A 16 -8.58 -7.62 -3.27
C ASP A 16 -7.11 -7.93 -3.67
N GLU A 17 -6.24 -6.91 -3.69
CA GLU A 17 -4.85 -7.08 -4.07
C GLU A 17 -3.97 -7.41 -2.86
N SER A 18 -2.98 -8.28 -3.09
CA SER A 18 -1.97 -8.57 -2.07
C SER A 18 -1.17 -7.33 -1.73
N PHE A 19 -0.89 -7.12 -0.44
CA PHE A 19 -0.16 -5.95 0.03
C PHE A 19 1.21 -5.82 -0.63
N GLU A 20 1.85 -6.93 -1.01
CA GLU A 20 3.07 -6.90 -1.81
C GLU A 20 2.91 -6.16 -3.15
N GLU A 21 1.84 -6.43 -3.89
CA GLU A 21 1.57 -5.79 -5.19
C GLU A 21 1.29 -4.30 -5.01
N ILE A 22 0.48 -3.97 -3.99
CA ILE A 22 0.15 -2.59 -3.63
C ILE A 22 1.42 -1.82 -3.24
N ALA A 23 2.27 -2.43 -2.41
CA ALA A 23 3.54 -1.86 -1.99
C ALA A 23 4.45 -1.59 -3.20
N LYS A 24 4.64 -2.54 -4.12
CA LYS A 24 5.43 -2.31 -5.33
C LYS A 24 4.90 -1.13 -6.17
N LYS A 25 3.58 -1.01 -6.30
CA LYS A 25 2.95 0.13 -7.00
C LYS A 25 3.23 1.45 -6.27
N MET A 26 3.10 1.47 -4.94
CA MET A 26 3.41 2.62 -4.11
C MET A 26 4.89 3.02 -4.15
N GLU A 27 5.81 2.05 -4.10
CA GLU A 27 7.25 2.28 -4.19
C GLU A 27 7.58 3.04 -5.48
N ARG A 28 6.96 2.66 -6.60
CA ARG A 28 7.14 3.31 -7.90
C ARG A 28 6.49 4.69 -7.99
N TRP A 29 5.33 4.88 -7.39
CA TRP A 29 4.58 6.14 -7.44
C TRP A 29 5.15 7.21 -6.50
N TYR A 30 5.43 6.84 -5.26
CA TYR A 30 5.89 7.75 -4.21
C TYR A 30 7.42 7.80 -4.08
N GLY A 31 8.14 6.89 -4.74
CA GLY A 31 9.60 6.80 -4.64
C GLY A 31 10.08 6.36 -3.26
N VAL A 32 9.27 5.59 -2.53
CA VAL A 32 9.63 5.02 -1.22
C VAL A 32 10.03 3.55 -1.37
N SER A 33 10.64 2.97 -0.34
CA SER A 33 10.91 1.53 -0.30
C SER A 33 10.06 0.84 0.76
N ILE A 34 9.21 -0.10 0.38
CA ILE A 34 8.33 -0.82 1.31
C ILE A 34 8.88 -2.23 1.48
N ARG A 35 9.04 -2.64 2.74
CA ARG A 35 9.60 -3.92 3.15
C ARG A 35 8.66 -4.57 4.13
N PHE A 36 8.40 -5.85 3.92
CA PHE A 36 7.58 -6.66 4.81
C PHE A 36 8.48 -7.57 5.62
N LYS A 37 8.34 -7.53 6.95
CA LYS A 37 9.04 -8.46 7.84
C LYS A 37 8.37 -9.84 7.87
N ASN A 38 7.04 -9.88 7.69
CA ASN A 38 6.26 -11.11 7.73
C ASN A 38 5.64 -11.42 6.36
N GLU A 39 5.78 -12.66 5.88
CA GLU A 39 5.18 -13.08 4.61
C GLU A 39 3.66 -13.21 4.67
N LYS A 40 3.10 -13.36 5.87
CA LYS A 40 1.65 -13.31 6.11
C LYS A 40 1.07 -11.98 5.63
N ILE A 41 1.69 -10.87 6.03
CA ILE A 41 1.23 -9.52 5.68
C ILE A 41 1.41 -9.24 4.18
N LYS A 42 2.41 -9.86 3.52
CA LYS A 42 2.54 -9.74 2.06
C LYS A 42 1.33 -10.29 1.32
N ASN A 43 0.76 -11.38 1.83
CA ASN A 43 -0.40 -12.08 1.28
C ASN A 43 -1.73 -11.53 1.82
N GLU A 44 -1.69 -10.56 2.74
CA GLU A 44 -2.91 -9.88 3.18
C GLU A 44 -3.52 -9.16 1.99
N LYS A 45 -4.81 -9.41 1.82
CA LYS A 45 -5.59 -8.78 0.76
C LYS A 45 -6.15 -7.49 1.30
N ILE A 46 -5.81 -6.41 0.62
CA ILE A 46 -6.18 -5.08 1.05
C ILE A 46 -7.01 -4.44 -0.05
N THR A 47 -8.10 -3.82 0.38
CA THR A 47 -9.01 -3.04 -0.45
C THR A 47 -8.90 -1.59 -0.02
N GLY A 48 -8.66 -0.68 -0.95
CA GLY A 48 -8.58 0.73 -0.62
C GLY A 48 -8.39 1.61 -1.85
N VAL A 49 -8.62 2.90 -1.62
CA VAL A 49 -8.44 3.93 -2.63
C VAL A 49 -7.62 5.04 -2.00
N PHE A 50 -6.53 5.41 -2.64
CA PHE A 50 -5.72 6.56 -2.25
C PHE A 50 -5.80 7.58 -3.36
N GLU A 51 -6.43 8.72 -3.12
CA GLU A 51 -6.56 9.75 -4.16
C GLU A 51 -5.37 10.72 -4.09
N LYS A 52 -5.36 11.62 -3.12
CA LYS A 52 -4.30 12.63 -2.94
C LYS A 52 -3.49 12.41 -1.67
N GLU A 53 -3.61 11.24 -1.08
CA GLU A 53 -2.94 10.92 0.17
C GLU A 53 -1.47 10.61 -0.05
N THR A 54 -0.63 11.01 0.90
CA THR A 54 0.74 10.53 0.94
C THR A 54 0.74 9.06 1.34
N VAL A 55 1.78 8.32 0.97
CA VAL A 55 1.98 6.92 1.41
C VAL A 55 1.82 6.74 2.93
N TRP A 56 2.08 7.78 3.70
CA TRP A 56 1.92 7.83 5.15
C TRP A 56 0.47 7.84 5.62
N GLN A 57 -0.36 8.68 5.00
CA GLN A 57 -1.80 8.71 5.31
C GLN A 57 -2.44 7.40 4.89
N ALA A 58 -2.06 6.93 3.69
CA ALA A 58 -2.47 5.64 3.17
C ALA A 58 -2.15 4.48 4.14
N LEU A 59 -0.89 4.38 4.58
CA LEU A 59 -0.47 3.33 5.53
C LEU A 59 -1.12 3.49 6.90
N THR A 60 -1.33 4.72 7.38
CA THR A 60 -2.04 4.97 8.64
C THR A 60 -3.48 4.46 8.56
N ALA A 61 -4.20 4.75 7.48
CA ALA A 61 -5.55 4.26 7.26
C ALA A 61 -5.58 2.73 7.19
N LEU A 62 -4.62 2.12 6.48
CA LEU A 62 -4.48 0.66 6.43
C LEU A 62 -4.15 0.04 7.79
N GLN A 63 -3.36 0.72 8.61
CA GLN A 63 -3.03 0.26 9.95
C GLN A 63 -4.29 0.13 10.82
N GLU A 64 -5.21 1.09 10.69
CA GLU A 64 -6.49 1.10 11.42
C GLU A 64 -7.42 -0.05 10.97
N THR A 65 -7.38 -0.42 9.68
CA THR A 65 -8.24 -1.48 9.13
C THR A 65 -7.70 -2.89 9.37
N THR A 66 -6.38 -3.07 9.35
CA THR A 66 -5.74 -4.40 9.26
C THR A 66 -4.84 -4.75 10.44
N GLN A 67 -4.92 -3.99 11.55
CA GLN A 67 -4.25 -4.28 12.84
C GLN A 67 -2.79 -4.74 12.71
N PHE A 68 -2.07 -4.20 11.74
CA PHE A 68 -0.64 -4.39 11.55
C PHE A 68 0.11 -3.18 12.14
N HIS A 69 1.42 -3.28 12.24
CA HIS A 69 2.29 -2.15 12.58
C HIS A 69 3.16 -1.77 11.40
N PHE A 70 3.39 -0.49 11.18
CA PHE A 70 4.42 -0.05 10.23
C PHE A 70 5.37 0.93 10.90
N THR A 71 6.65 0.81 10.54
CA THR A 71 7.71 1.71 10.96
C THR A 71 8.32 2.34 9.74
N SER A 72 8.53 3.63 9.81
CA SER A 72 9.19 4.38 8.76
C SER A 72 10.59 4.80 9.16
N LYS A 73 11.51 4.69 8.23
CA LYS A 73 12.92 4.98 8.46
C LYS A 73 13.53 5.53 7.17
N ASN A 74 13.82 6.82 7.15
CA ASN A 74 14.67 7.45 6.12
C ASN A 74 14.29 7.07 4.67
N ASN A 75 12.99 7.17 4.34
CA ASN A 75 12.40 6.82 3.04
C ASN A 75 12.12 5.33 2.78
N SER A 76 12.39 4.47 3.77
CA SER A 76 11.97 3.07 3.79
C SER A 76 10.86 2.85 4.81
N ILE A 77 9.92 1.97 4.50
CA ILE A 77 8.76 1.63 5.31
C ILE A 77 8.87 0.13 5.58
N LEU A 78 8.87 -0.24 6.85
CA LEU A 78 8.94 -1.61 7.33
C LEU A 78 7.60 -1.97 7.96
N ILE A 79 6.90 -2.93 7.38
CA ILE A 79 5.63 -3.43 7.89
C ILE A 79 5.90 -4.69 8.73
N THR A 80 5.30 -4.72 9.91
CA THR A 80 5.42 -5.74 10.95
C THR A 80 4.02 -6.15 11.44
N GLU A 81 3.92 -7.38 11.96
CA GLU A 81 2.72 -7.85 12.68
C GLU A 81 2.71 -7.26 14.09
#